data_AF-A0A916RRE1-F1
#
_entry.id   AF-A0A916RRE1-F1
#
_cell.length_a   1.000
_cell.length_b   1.000
_cell.length_c   1.000
_cell.angle_alpha   90.00
_cell.angle_beta   90.00
_cell.angle_gamma   90.00
#
_symmetry.space_group_name_H-M   'P 1'
#
loop_
_entity.id
_entity.type
_entity.pdbx_description
1 polymer ?
#
loop_
_entity_poly.entity_id
_entity_poly.type
_entity_poly.pdbx_seq_one_letter_code
_entity_poly.pdbx_strand_id
1 'polypeptide(L)'
;MDYTNTSETLAKQGKNTVISMQNLKRLAHKKNNERKVLYEKFRANEHSFRVYTYMDAAIGQLEEVQEFLNNLAVFGDNFTGVDVDFSKIVDKQKVNESFQQVSTSFNKMAQKLGYDDETM
;
A
#
# COMPACT_ATOMS: atom_id res chain seq x y z
N MET A 1 2.27 -16.64 21.62
CA MET A 1 2.47 -15.32 21.02
C MET A 1 1.14 -14.61 21.08
N ASP A 2 1.14 -13.33 21.47
CA ASP A 2 -0.08 -12.53 21.58
C ASP A 2 -0.41 -11.99 20.17
N TYR A 3 -1.32 -12.67 19.48
CA TYR A 3 -1.74 -12.39 18.10
C TYR A 3 -2.29 -10.96 17.92
N THR A 4 -2.80 -10.38 19.01
CA THR A 4 -3.42 -9.05 19.08
C THR A 4 -2.48 -7.94 18.60
N ASN A 5 -1.18 -8.05 18.87
CA ASN A 5 -0.20 -7.01 18.52
C ASN A 5 0.15 -7.02 17.02
N THR A 6 0.22 -8.20 16.39
CA THR A 6 0.55 -8.32 14.96
C THR A 6 -0.60 -7.83 14.09
N SER A 7 -1.84 -8.20 14.41
CA SER A 7 -3.03 -7.75 13.66
C SER A 7 -3.20 -6.22 13.74
N GLU A 8 -3.06 -5.63 14.92
CA GLU A 8 -3.11 -4.17 15.11
C GLU A 8 -2.01 -3.47 14.30
N THR A 9 -0.79 -4.00 14.37
CA THR A 9 0.35 -3.45 13.65
C THR A 9 0.11 -3.50 12.14
N LEU A 10 -0.42 -4.60 11.61
CA LEU A 10 -0.74 -4.73 10.19
C LEU A 10 -1.84 -3.75 9.76
N ALA A 11 -2.91 -3.59 10.53
CA ALA A 11 -3.96 -2.61 10.22
C ALA A 11 -3.37 -1.19 10.13
N LYS A 12 -2.57 -0.78 11.13
CA LYS A 12 -1.92 0.54 11.16
C LYS A 12 -0.93 0.74 10.01
N GLN A 13 -0.09 -0.25 9.72
CA GLN A 13 0.88 -0.18 8.63
C GLN A 13 0.19 -0.18 7.25
N GLY A 14 -0.91 -0.94 7.12
CA GLY A 14 -1.76 -0.90 5.93
C GLY A 14 -2.31 0.49 5.68
N LYS A 15 -2.89 1.13 6.71
CA LYS A 15 -3.39 2.51 6.64
C LYS A 15 -2.31 3.51 6.25
N ASN A 16 -1.15 3.45 6.90
CA ASN A 16 0.01 4.29 6.55
C ASN A 16 0.44 4.12 5.10
N THR A 17 0.38 2.88 4.59
CA THR A 17 0.66 2.57 3.18
C THR A 17 -0.37 3.22 2.27
N VAL A 18 -1.68 3.05 2.52
CA VAL A 18 -2.74 3.67 1.72
C VAL A 18 -2.66 5.20 1.73
N ILE A 19 -2.36 5.82 2.88
CA ILE A 19 -2.14 7.28 2.97
C ILE A 19 -0.96 7.71 2.09
N SER A 20 0.15 6.96 2.12
CA SER A 20 1.31 7.28 1.27
C SER A 20 0.98 7.16 -0.23
N MET A 21 0.18 6.16 -0.60
CA MET A 21 -0.31 5.99 -1.97
C MET A 21 -1.24 7.13 -2.40
N GLN A 22 -2.12 7.59 -1.51
CA GLN A 22 -3.02 8.70 -1.80
C GLN A 22 -2.23 9.97 -2.12
N ASN A 23 -1.15 10.22 -1.37
CA ASN A 23 -0.24 11.33 -1.63
C ASN A 23 0.48 11.16 -2.97
N LEU A 24 1.02 9.97 -3.26
CA LEU A 24 1.70 9.69 -4.52
C LEU A 24 0.75 9.85 -5.73
N LYS A 25 -0.47 9.31 -5.62
CA LYS A 25 -1.54 9.43 -6.62
C LYS A 25 -1.80 10.88 -7.01
N ARG A 26 -1.89 11.80 -6.03
CA ARG A 26 -2.10 13.24 -6.30
C ARG A 26 -1.01 13.81 -7.21
N LEU A 27 0.21 13.31 -7.11
CA LEU A 27 1.35 13.74 -7.92
C LEU A 27 1.65 12.86 -9.14
N ALA A 28 0.81 11.88 -9.49
CA ALA A 28 1.04 11.00 -10.64
C ALA A 28 1.27 11.76 -11.96
N HIS A 29 0.63 12.94 -12.10
CA HIS A 29 0.75 13.81 -13.26
C HIS A 29 2.00 14.71 -13.27
N LYS A 30 2.68 14.86 -12.14
CA LYS A 30 3.89 15.69 -12.03
C LYS A 30 5.10 14.93 -12.53
N LYS A 31 6.14 15.64 -12.96
CA LYS A 31 7.42 15.11 -13.43
C LYS A 31 8.57 15.73 -12.63
N ASN A 32 8.51 15.60 -11.31
CA ASN A 32 9.39 16.32 -10.39
C ASN A 32 9.97 15.39 -9.30
N ASN A 33 10.94 15.92 -8.56
CA ASN A 33 11.57 15.21 -7.44
C ASN A 33 10.58 14.85 -6.32
N GLU A 34 9.55 15.68 -6.10
CA GLU A 34 8.53 15.41 -5.08
C GLU A 34 7.78 14.10 -5.34
N ARG A 35 7.40 13.83 -6.61
CA ARG A 35 6.79 12.55 -6.99
C ARG A 35 7.71 11.37 -6.68
N LYS A 36 9.02 11.50 -6.93
CA LYS A 36 10.02 10.47 -6.58
C LYS A 36 10.07 10.23 -5.08
N VAL A 37 10.18 11.29 -4.28
CA VAL A 37 10.24 11.17 -2.81
C VAL A 37 8.99 10.48 -2.26
N LEU A 38 7.81 10.79 -2.82
CA LEU A 38 6.57 10.10 -2.44
C LEU A 38 6.55 8.63 -2.89
N TYR A 39 7.13 8.30 -4.05
CA TYR A 39 7.25 6.93 -4.52
C TYR A 39 8.18 6.11 -3.61
N GLU A 40 9.33 6.65 -3.24
CA GLU A 40 10.26 6.01 -2.29
C GLU A 40 9.59 5.81 -0.91
N LYS A 41 8.86 6.81 -0.42
CA LYS A 41 8.09 6.68 0.83
C LYS A 41 7.03 5.59 0.75
N PHE A 42 6.31 5.49 -0.36
CA PHE A 42 5.36 4.41 -0.60
C PHE A 42 6.06 3.04 -0.57
N ARG A 43 7.18 2.88 -1.27
CA ARG A 43 7.95 1.62 -1.30
C ARG A 43 8.48 1.23 0.08
N ALA A 44 8.90 2.20 0.89
CA ALA A 44 9.32 1.95 2.26
C ALA A 44 8.16 1.46 3.16
N ASN A 45 6.97 2.06 3.02
CA ASN A 45 5.78 1.63 3.75
C ASN A 45 5.29 0.25 3.30
N GLU A 46 5.25 -0.02 1.99
CA GLU A 46 4.92 -1.33 1.42
C GLU A 46 5.88 -2.40 1.95
N HIS A 47 7.19 -2.12 1.93
CA HIS A 47 8.20 -3.03 2.45
C HIS A 47 7.99 -3.32 3.95
N SER A 48 7.75 -2.27 4.74
CA SER A 48 7.49 -2.41 6.19
C SER A 48 6.26 -3.29 6.43
N PHE A 49 5.15 -3.00 5.75
CA PHE A 49 3.93 -3.81 5.83
C PHE A 49 4.21 -5.29 5.50
N ARG A 50 4.93 -5.56 4.40
CA ARG A 50 5.31 -6.92 3.99
C ARG A 50 6.20 -7.62 5.01
N VAL A 51 7.09 -6.91 5.71
CA VAL A 51 7.90 -7.52 6.79
C VAL A 51 7.01 -7.95 7.95
N TYR A 52 6.02 -7.13 8.32
CA TYR A 52 5.08 -7.48 9.40
C TYR A 52 4.21 -8.70 9.06
N THR A 53 3.93 -8.98 7.78
CA THR A 53 3.21 -10.22 7.41
C THR A 53 4.02 -11.48 7.64
N TYR A 54 5.34 -11.39 7.81
CA TYR A 54 6.19 -12.54 8.15
C TYR A 54 6.31 -12.78 9.66
N MET A 55 5.86 -11.85 10.49
CA MET A 55 5.92 -12.01 11.96
C MET A 55 4.93 -13.06 12.47
N ASP A 56 3.83 -13.26 11.75
CA ASP A 56 2.84 -14.29 12.04
C ASP A 56 2.33 -14.91 10.75
N ALA A 57 2.65 -16.18 10.52
CA ALA A 57 2.25 -16.87 9.30
C ALA A 57 0.73 -17.07 9.19
N ALA A 58 0.00 -17.22 10.31
CA ALA A 58 -1.44 -17.43 10.27
C ALA A 58 -2.16 -16.16 9.79
N ILE A 59 -1.68 -14.99 10.22
CA ILE A 59 -2.20 -13.69 9.76
C ILE A 59 -1.67 -13.36 8.36
N GLY A 60 -0.37 -13.55 8.12
CA GLY A 60 0.27 -13.24 6.85
C GLY A 60 -0.30 -14.03 5.67
N GLN A 61 -0.74 -15.27 5.90
CA GLN A 61 -1.33 -16.12 4.85
C GLN A 61 -2.85 -15.95 4.68
N LEU A 62 -3.48 -15.01 5.40
CA LEU A 62 -4.89 -14.68 5.16
C LEU A 62 -5.07 -14.17 3.73
N GLU A 63 -6.16 -14.60 3.10
CA GLU A 63 -6.50 -14.22 1.71
C GLU A 63 -6.57 -12.71 1.57
N GLU A 64 -7.18 -12.00 2.52
CA GLU A 64 -7.34 -10.55 2.50
C GLU A 64 -6.00 -9.81 2.62
N VAL A 65 -5.04 -10.36 3.39
CA VAL A 65 -3.68 -9.80 3.51
C VAL A 65 -2.89 -10.00 2.22
N GLN A 66 -3.01 -11.17 1.59
CA GLN A 66 -2.38 -11.47 0.31
C GLN A 66 -3.00 -10.66 -0.84
N GLU A 67 -4.33 -10.51 -0.87
CA GLU A 67 -5.05 -9.66 -1.82
C GLU A 67 -4.54 -8.21 -1.72
N PHE A 68 -4.43 -7.68 -0.50
CA PHE A 68 -3.89 -6.34 -0.28
C PHE A 68 -2.43 -6.21 -0.76
N LEU A 69 -1.54 -7.15 -0.41
CA LEU A 69 -0.14 -7.16 -0.90
C LEU A 69 -0.03 -7.17 -2.42
N ASN A 70 -0.85 -7.98 -3.08
CA ASN A 70 -0.87 -8.06 -4.54
C ASN A 70 -1.32 -6.74 -5.17
N ASN A 71 -2.38 -6.14 -4.63
CA ASN A 71 -2.88 -4.85 -5.12
C ASN A 71 -1.87 -3.72 -4.86
N LEU A 72 -1.13 -3.74 -3.75
CA LEU A 72 -0.03 -2.80 -3.49
C LEU A 72 1.06 -2.89 -4.55
N ALA A 73 1.46 -4.11 -4.93
CA ALA A 73 2.46 -4.33 -5.97
C ALA A 73 1.97 -3.76 -7.33
N VAL A 74 0.74 -4.07 -7.72
CA VAL A 74 0.13 -3.56 -8.95
C VAL A 74 0.08 -2.03 -8.97
N PHE A 75 -0.28 -1.40 -7.85
CA PHE A 75 -0.23 0.06 -7.75
C PHE A 75 1.20 0.59 -7.96
N GLY A 76 2.19 -0.02 -7.29
CA GLY A 76 3.60 0.36 -7.37
C GLY A 76 4.18 0.26 -8.78
N ASP A 77 3.75 -0.73 -9.56
CA ASP A 77 4.22 -0.96 -10.92
C ASP A 77 3.87 0.18 -11.88
N ASN A 78 2.82 0.96 -11.59
CA ASN A 78 2.48 2.15 -12.37
C ASN A 78 3.55 3.25 -12.29
N PHE A 79 4.41 3.22 -11.27
CA PHE A 79 5.44 4.21 -11.01
C PHE A 79 6.87 3.68 -11.25
N THR A 80 7.02 2.47 -11.78
CA THR A 80 8.32 1.88 -12.07
C THR A 80 9.18 2.80 -12.93
N GLY A 81 10.38 3.13 -12.44
CA GLY A 81 11.35 4.00 -13.09
C GLY A 81 11.22 5.49 -12.74
N VAL A 82 10.24 5.91 -11.93
CA VAL A 82 10.11 7.31 -11.46
C VAL A 82 11.26 7.73 -10.54
N ASP A 83 11.92 6.77 -9.90
CA ASP A 83 13.10 6.93 -9.07
C ASP A 83 14.39 7.25 -9.87
N VAL A 84 14.44 6.80 -11.13
CA VAL A 84 15.57 7.00 -12.04
C VAL A 84 15.30 8.10 -13.08
N ASP A 85 14.08 8.21 -13.59
CA ASP A 85 13.67 9.15 -14.63
C ASP A 85 12.46 9.99 -14.20
N PHE A 86 12.70 11.26 -13.86
CA PHE A 86 11.64 12.19 -13.49
C PHE A 86 10.68 12.49 -14.65
N SER A 87 11.08 12.30 -15.89
CA SER A 87 10.26 12.58 -17.08
C SER A 87 9.25 11.46 -17.38
N LYS A 88 9.39 10.30 -16.72
CA LYS A 88 8.53 9.12 -16.85
C LYS A 88 7.06 9.50 -16.79
N ILE A 89 6.33 9.08 -17.82
CA ILE A 89 4.89 9.25 -17.91
C ILE A 89 4.22 8.11 -17.14
N VAL A 90 3.35 8.49 -16.21
CA VAL A 90 2.54 7.57 -15.41
C VAL A 90 1.11 7.65 -15.92
N ASP A 91 0.49 6.48 -16.13
CA ASP A 91 -0.90 6.37 -16.54
C ASP A 91 -1.82 6.68 -15.35
N LYS A 92 -2.42 7.87 -15.36
CA LYS A 92 -3.27 8.33 -14.25
C LYS A 92 -4.54 7.50 -14.10
N GLN A 93 -5.06 6.95 -15.20
CA GLN A 93 -6.27 6.13 -15.13
C GLN A 93 -5.97 4.83 -14.39
N LYS A 94 -4.89 4.14 -14.78
CA LYS A 94 -4.45 2.92 -14.08
C LYS A 94 -4.07 3.16 -12.62
N VAL A 95 -3.46 4.31 -12.30
CA VAL A 95 -3.19 4.70 -10.91
C VAL A 95 -4.49 4.88 -10.12
N ASN A 96 -5.52 5.49 -10.70
CA ASN A 96 -6.81 5.65 -10.02
C ASN A 96 -7.51 4.30 -9.80
N GLU A 97 -7.53 3.45 -10.82
CA GLU A 97 -8.14 2.11 -10.76
C GLU A 97 -7.43 1.22 -9.73
N SER A 98 -6.10 1.13 -9.77
CA SER A 98 -5.32 0.37 -8.80
C SER A 98 -5.42 0.93 -7.38
N PHE A 99 -5.49 2.26 -7.21
CA PHE A 99 -5.73 2.85 -5.89
C PHE A 99 -7.08 2.45 -5.31
N GLN A 100 -8.14 2.41 -6.12
CA GLN A 100 -9.46 1.95 -5.67
C GLN A 100 -9.42 0.48 -5.24
N GLN A 101 -8.77 -0.38 -6.03
CA GLN A 101 -8.59 -1.81 -5.68
C GLN A 101 -7.83 -1.98 -4.36
N VAL A 102 -6.79 -1.17 -4.14
CA VAL A 102 -6.05 -1.19 -2.88
C VAL A 102 -6.90 -0.71 -1.71
N SER A 103 -7.64 0.40 -1.84
CA SER A 103 -8.54 0.87 -0.77
C SER A 103 -9.60 -0.17 -0.42
N THR A 104 -10.19 -0.83 -1.41
CA THR A 104 -11.17 -1.90 -1.18
C THR A 104 -10.54 -3.09 -0.46
N SER A 105 -9.38 -3.58 -0.91
CA SER A 105 -8.70 -4.73 -0.27
C SER A 105 -8.15 -4.38 1.12
N PHE A 106 -7.71 -3.15 1.35
CA PHE A 106 -7.35 -2.66 2.69
C PHE A 106 -8.55 -2.72 3.63
N ASN A 107 -9.71 -2.22 3.20
CA ASN A 107 -10.89 -2.22 4.04
C ASN A 107 -11.30 -3.66 4.40
N LYS A 108 -11.34 -4.60 3.43
CA LYS A 108 -11.59 -6.02 3.71
C LYS A 108 -10.59 -6.60 4.72
N MET A 109 -9.30 -6.31 4.55
CA MET A 109 -8.25 -6.77 5.45
C MET A 109 -8.45 -6.22 6.86
N ALA A 110 -8.69 -4.91 7.00
CA ALA A 110 -8.91 -4.27 8.30
C ALA A 110 -10.11 -4.88 9.04
N GLN A 111 -11.23 -5.10 8.34
CA GLN A 111 -12.40 -5.79 8.88
C GLN A 111 -12.07 -7.23 9.31
N LYS A 112 -11.36 -7.99 8.48
CA LYS A 112 -10.96 -9.36 8.80
C LYS A 112 -10.06 -9.45 10.04
N LEU A 113 -9.23 -8.43 10.25
CA LEU A 113 -8.35 -8.34 11.43
C LEU A 113 -9.07 -7.78 12.66
N GLY A 114 -10.33 -7.33 12.56
CA GLY A 114 -11.11 -6.75 13.66
C GLY A 114 -10.84 -5.26 13.93
N TYR A 115 -10.38 -4.51 12.92
CA TYR A 115 -10.05 -3.09 13.00
C TYR A 115 -10.88 -2.26 12.01
N ASP A 116 -12.21 -2.42 12.03
CA ASP A 116 -13.14 -1.69 11.16
C ASP A 116 -12.98 -0.16 11.24
N ASP A 117 -12.60 0.36 12.42
CA ASP A 117 -12.36 1.80 12.66
C ASP A 117 -11.15 2.35 11.88
N GLU A 118 -10.27 1.48 11.36
CA GLU A 118 -9.11 1.89 10.57
C GLU A 118 -9.41 1.99 9.05
N THR A 119 -10.63 1.64 8.62
CA THR A 119 -11.07 1.72 7.22
C THR A 119 -11.06 3.16 6.67
N MET A 120 -10.93 3.28 5.33
CA MET A 120 -10.87 4.56 4.61
C MET A 120 -12.03 4.76 3.65
#